data_AF-A0A6N6WPR3-F1
#
_entry.id   AF-A0A6N6WPR3-F1
#
_cell.length_a   1.000
_cell.length_b   1.000
_cell.length_c   1.000
_cell.angle_alpha   90.00
_cell.angle_beta   90.00
_cell.angle_gamma   90.00
#
_symmetry.space_group_name_H-M   'P 1'
#
loop_
_entity.id
_entity.type
_entity.pdbx_description
1 polymer ?
#
loop_
_entity_poly.entity_id
_entity_poly.type
_entity_poly.pdbx_seq_one_letter_code
_entity_poly.pdbx_strand_id
1 'polypeptide(L)'
;MRQQKSTRQSLTGTQAIFLYPLNALINSQQERLREWTRGFKGKIRFALYNGETRHTKYEVQEDQLKVPEQALSREAIYEAPPSIMVTNTTMLEYMLIRRKDAPIIEKSQGMLKYIVLDEAHSYIGSQAAELALLLRRVMQAFNVGPGTDKPVQIIATSATIGEDSPEGNKVLAKFVADLAGVTERDVKVVRGYRQIPRVSESLIRHEYPTSLTSLKSLSPQDLYQQLCHYRVAQQLRQALTHPGRQAVRLSELLNVARRTWPDINHRELLQLLDLMARSREGELAFTPLRMHGFIRTLAGLWACSNKQCSHKAHELNQSDWPFGQVWFEQRQYCDCGAPVFEVLRCSGCGSAYLSAKEEMRGDGTSWLVAQPAAAEVDEFALDVDVYSEDEDNDELDNNSQFDRLIASDGEKYIISLEETTAGKIDSEAQKHYEINLLRPESRGEGRNNSFACVCCGDTQRKNNPLFRPLRLGAPFFLNEIIPTLLEFSPLPQTR
;
A
#
# COMPACT_ATOMS: atom_id res chain seq x y z
N MET A 1 -8.12 25.16 -22.37
CA MET A 1 -7.56 26.24 -23.23
C MET A 1 -8.61 26.98 -24.06
N ARG A 2 -9.34 26.33 -24.98
CA ARG A 2 -10.33 27.00 -25.87
C ARG A 2 -11.37 27.81 -25.09
N GLN A 3 -11.96 27.21 -24.04
CA GLN A 3 -12.94 27.88 -23.18
C GLN A 3 -12.36 29.12 -22.46
N GLN A 4 -11.15 29.00 -21.88
CA GLN A 4 -10.46 30.12 -21.22
C GLN A 4 -10.16 31.27 -22.20
N LYS A 5 -9.76 30.95 -23.45
CA LYS A 5 -9.56 31.98 -24.49
C LYS A 5 -10.88 32.71 -24.84
N SER A 6 -12.01 32.02 -24.78
CA SER A 6 -13.34 32.57 -25.03
C SER A 6 -13.83 33.46 -23.89
N THR A 7 -13.66 33.03 -22.63
CA THR A 7 -14.19 33.77 -21.46
C THR A 7 -13.26 34.86 -20.96
N ARG A 8 -11.96 34.81 -21.29
CA ARG A 8 -10.88 35.73 -20.83
C ARG A 8 -10.69 35.83 -19.30
N GLN A 9 -11.60 35.30 -18.51
CA GLN A 9 -11.60 35.21 -17.05
C GLN A 9 -11.10 33.84 -16.55
N SER A 10 -10.90 33.73 -15.23
CA SER A 10 -10.60 32.47 -14.58
C SER A 10 -11.79 31.52 -14.66
N LEU A 11 -11.53 30.24 -14.93
CA LEU A 11 -12.55 29.21 -14.90
C LEU A 11 -12.85 28.83 -13.45
N THR A 12 -14.07 29.12 -13.01
CA THR A 12 -14.61 28.72 -11.71
C THR A 12 -15.69 27.65 -11.92
N GLY A 13 -15.68 26.63 -11.07
CA GLY A 13 -16.55 25.46 -11.17
C GLY A 13 -15.81 24.24 -11.72
N THR A 14 -16.03 23.10 -11.08
CA THR A 14 -15.37 21.83 -11.38
C THR A 14 -15.88 21.28 -12.71
N GLN A 15 -14.97 21.06 -13.66
CA GLN A 15 -15.27 20.51 -14.99
C GLN A 15 -14.68 19.12 -15.22
N ALA A 16 -13.64 18.77 -14.48
CA ALA A 16 -13.02 17.46 -14.52
C ALA A 16 -12.75 16.98 -13.09
N ILE A 17 -13.14 15.75 -12.78
CA ILE A 17 -12.77 15.07 -11.52
C ILE A 17 -11.81 13.94 -11.88
N PHE A 18 -10.66 13.89 -11.20
CA PHE A 18 -9.70 12.81 -11.28
C PHE A 18 -9.75 12.03 -9.97
N LEU A 19 -10.05 10.74 -10.05
CA LEU A 19 -10.10 9.83 -8.92
C LEU A 19 -8.87 8.95 -8.93
N TYR A 20 -8.13 9.01 -7.82
CA TYR A 20 -6.99 8.14 -7.55
C TYR A 20 -7.30 7.24 -6.35
N PRO A 21 -6.86 5.98 -6.36
CA PRO A 21 -7.07 5.07 -5.23
C PRO A 21 -6.18 5.40 -4.03
N LEU A 22 -5.07 6.12 -4.21
CA LEU A 22 -4.08 6.40 -3.17
C LEU A 22 -3.63 7.87 -3.17
N ASN A 23 -3.49 8.47 -1.99
CA ASN A 23 -3.00 9.85 -1.84
C ASN A 23 -1.57 10.04 -2.37
N ALA A 24 -0.71 9.02 -2.23
CA ALA A 24 0.65 9.06 -2.78
C ALA A 24 0.66 9.27 -4.31
N LEU A 25 -0.30 8.68 -5.03
CA LEU A 25 -0.45 8.88 -6.47
C LEU A 25 -0.89 10.30 -6.78
N ILE A 26 -1.80 10.88 -5.99
CA ILE A 26 -2.24 12.28 -6.12
C ILE A 26 -1.05 13.24 -6.04
N ASN A 27 -0.16 13.05 -5.06
CA ASN A 27 1.02 13.89 -4.87
C ASN A 27 1.99 13.77 -6.05
N SER A 28 2.17 12.56 -6.61
CA SER A 28 3.02 12.35 -7.79
C SER A 28 2.53 13.08 -9.06
N GLN A 29 1.24 13.41 -9.14
CA GLN A 29 0.67 14.14 -10.29
C GLN A 29 0.69 15.65 -10.11
N GLN A 30 0.95 16.13 -8.89
CA GLN A 30 0.97 17.56 -8.58
C GLN A 30 1.92 18.33 -9.49
N GLU A 31 3.17 17.87 -9.62
CA GLU A 31 4.20 18.56 -10.42
C GLU A 31 3.79 18.65 -11.88
N ARG A 32 3.30 17.56 -12.46
CA ARG A 32 2.83 17.53 -13.86
C ARG A 32 1.64 18.48 -14.08
N LEU A 33 0.68 18.48 -13.17
CA LEU A 33 -0.47 19.39 -13.24
C LEU A 33 -0.02 20.85 -13.13
N ARG A 34 0.94 21.15 -12.25
CA ARG A 34 1.55 22.49 -12.17
C ARG A 34 2.19 22.87 -13.49
N GLU A 35 3.05 22.03 -14.05
CA GLU A 35 3.69 22.29 -15.35
C GLU A 35 2.68 22.57 -16.47
N TRP A 36 1.63 21.76 -16.56
CA TRP A 36 0.59 21.94 -17.57
C TRP A 36 -0.27 23.20 -17.35
N THR A 37 -0.44 23.65 -16.10
CA THR A 37 -1.36 24.75 -15.76
C THR A 37 -0.67 26.10 -15.51
N ARG A 38 0.62 26.11 -15.18
CA ARG A 38 1.42 27.32 -14.86
C ARG A 38 1.36 28.38 -15.96
N GLY A 39 1.34 27.97 -17.23
CA GLY A 39 1.21 28.86 -18.38
C GLY A 39 -0.10 29.68 -18.42
N PHE A 40 -1.13 29.26 -17.67
CA PHE A 40 -2.44 29.95 -17.61
C PHE A 40 -2.53 30.98 -16.49
N LYS A 41 -1.50 31.15 -15.65
CA LYS A 41 -1.42 32.17 -14.58
C LYS A 41 -2.69 32.20 -13.71
N GLY A 42 -3.11 31.04 -13.20
CA GLY A 42 -4.30 30.91 -12.35
C GLY A 42 -5.66 31.01 -13.06
N LYS A 43 -5.70 31.12 -14.39
CA LYS A 43 -6.98 31.11 -15.15
C LYS A 43 -7.56 29.72 -15.36
N ILE A 44 -6.70 28.70 -15.34
CA ILE A 44 -7.08 27.29 -15.22
C ILE A 44 -6.46 26.83 -13.91
N ARG A 45 -7.31 26.35 -13.00
CA ARG A 45 -6.90 25.95 -11.66
C ARG A 45 -7.19 24.48 -11.44
N PHE A 46 -6.35 23.85 -10.64
CA PHE A 46 -6.59 22.52 -10.10
C PHE A 46 -6.54 22.55 -8.56
N ALA A 47 -7.07 21.51 -7.91
CA ALA A 47 -6.81 21.24 -6.50
C ALA A 47 -6.54 19.76 -6.28
N LEU A 48 -5.74 19.48 -5.25
CA LEU A 48 -5.65 18.15 -4.64
C LEU A 48 -6.54 18.20 -3.40
N TYR A 49 -7.71 17.61 -3.48
CA TYR A 49 -8.72 17.63 -2.42
C TYR A 49 -8.74 16.26 -1.73
N ASN A 50 -8.02 16.17 -0.62
CA ASN A 50 -7.77 14.96 0.18
C ASN A 50 -7.87 15.29 1.69
N GLY A 51 -7.61 14.30 2.55
CA GLY A 51 -7.58 14.49 4.00
C GLY A 51 -6.56 15.53 4.47
N GLU A 52 -5.45 15.69 3.75
CA GLU A 52 -4.33 16.58 4.09
C GLU A 52 -4.55 18.04 3.64
N THR A 53 -5.63 18.33 2.92
CA THR A 53 -5.90 19.67 2.39
C THR A 53 -6.15 20.65 3.54
N ARG A 54 -5.29 21.67 3.64
CA ARG A 54 -5.34 22.74 4.67
C ARG A 54 -6.70 23.41 4.69
N HIS A 55 -7.15 23.84 5.87
CA HIS A 55 -8.51 24.35 6.02
C HIS A 55 -8.62 25.80 5.54
N THR A 56 -7.75 26.67 6.05
CA THR A 56 -7.88 28.12 5.91
C THR A 56 -6.94 28.70 4.87
N LYS A 57 -7.30 29.83 4.27
CA LYS A 57 -6.40 30.59 3.38
C LYS A 57 -5.18 31.16 4.12
N TYR A 58 -5.31 31.40 5.42
CA TYR A 58 -4.23 31.92 6.25
C TYR A 58 -3.05 30.94 6.33
N GLU A 59 -3.33 29.64 6.52
CA GLU A 59 -2.31 28.58 6.60
C GLU A 59 -1.44 28.46 5.34
N VAL A 60 -1.93 28.91 4.18
CA VAL A 60 -1.29 28.70 2.88
C VAL A 60 -0.96 30.00 2.17
N GLN A 61 -1.04 31.15 2.86
CA GLN A 61 -1.01 32.47 2.22
C GLN A 61 0.27 32.68 1.40
N GLU A 62 1.43 32.35 1.96
CA GLU A 62 2.73 32.52 1.27
C GLU A 62 2.90 31.55 0.09
N ASP A 63 2.49 30.29 0.26
CA ASP A 63 2.62 29.27 -0.78
C ASP A 63 1.63 29.48 -1.93
N GLN A 64 0.43 29.95 -1.62
CA GLN A 64 -0.61 30.24 -2.60
C GLN A 64 -0.17 31.31 -3.60
N LEU A 65 0.68 32.26 -3.20
CA LEU A 65 1.29 33.27 -4.08
C LEU A 65 2.27 32.66 -5.08
N LYS A 66 2.98 31.59 -4.69
CA LYS A 66 3.96 30.90 -5.54
C LYS A 66 3.29 30.01 -6.58
N VAL A 67 2.12 29.45 -6.27
CA VAL A 67 1.38 28.50 -7.12
C VAL A 67 -0.08 28.93 -7.36
N PRO A 68 -0.33 30.03 -8.09
CA PRO A 68 -1.69 30.52 -8.36
C PRO A 68 -2.56 29.54 -9.15
N GLU A 69 -1.96 28.57 -9.83
CA GLU A 69 -2.63 27.49 -10.55
C GLU A 69 -3.25 26.40 -9.64
N GLN A 70 -2.82 26.30 -8.38
CA GLN A 70 -3.30 25.29 -7.44
C GLN A 70 -4.09 25.95 -6.30
N ALA A 71 -5.30 25.47 -6.00
CA ALA A 71 -5.99 25.85 -4.77
C ALA A 71 -5.45 25.00 -3.61
N LEU A 72 -4.84 25.65 -2.61
CA LEU A 72 -4.16 24.95 -1.51
C LEU A 72 -5.02 24.78 -0.24
N SER A 73 -6.12 25.52 -0.11
CA SER A 73 -7.00 25.44 1.06
C SER A 73 -8.45 25.13 0.71
N ARG A 74 -9.14 24.47 1.65
CA ARG A 74 -10.58 24.16 1.55
C ARG A 74 -11.41 25.42 1.37
N GLU A 75 -11.15 26.49 2.13
CA GLU A 75 -11.81 27.79 1.94
C GLU A 75 -11.68 28.33 0.51
N ALA A 76 -10.48 28.26 -0.08
CA ALA A 76 -10.26 28.71 -1.46
C ALA A 76 -11.00 27.85 -2.49
N ILE A 77 -11.12 26.54 -2.21
CA ILE A 77 -11.88 25.58 -3.03
C ILE A 77 -13.38 25.87 -2.91
N TYR A 78 -13.91 26.11 -1.72
CA TYR A 78 -15.33 26.40 -1.51
C TYR A 78 -15.75 27.74 -2.13
N GLU A 79 -14.89 28.76 -2.05
CA GLU A 79 -15.18 30.07 -2.62
C GLU A 79 -15.19 30.05 -4.15
N ALA A 80 -14.15 29.45 -4.74
CA ALA A 80 -13.99 29.36 -6.19
C ALA A 80 -13.47 27.97 -6.56
N PRO A 81 -14.38 26.98 -6.74
CA PRO A 81 -13.99 25.62 -7.08
C PRO A 81 -13.10 25.58 -8.33
N PRO A 82 -12.00 24.82 -8.30
CA PRO A 82 -11.07 24.72 -9.42
C PRO A 82 -11.72 23.98 -10.60
N SER A 83 -11.27 24.28 -11.82
CA SER A 83 -11.75 23.58 -13.02
C SER A 83 -11.38 22.09 -13.06
N ILE A 84 -10.29 21.71 -12.38
CA ILE A 84 -9.81 20.33 -12.28
C ILE A 84 -9.74 19.96 -10.80
N MET A 85 -10.50 18.95 -10.39
CA MET A 85 -10.48 18.42 -9.03
C MET A 85 -9.75 17.08 -9.04
N VAL A 86 -8.71 16.93 -8.23
CA VAL A 86 -8.03 15.64 -8.01
C VAL A 86 -8.38 15.19 -6.60
N THR A 87 -8.95 14.00 -6.45
CA THR A 87 -9.45 13.51 -5.18
C THR A 87 -9.46 11.97 -5.13
N ASN A 88 -9.92 11.40 -4.03
CA ASN A 88 -10.13 9.96 -3.86
C ASN A 88 -11.64 9.66 -3.67
N THR A 89 -12.01 8.38 -3.62
CA THR A 89 -13.41 7.95 -3.50
C THR A 89 -14.07 8.44 -2.20
N THR A 90 -13.34 8.36 -1.09
CA THR A 90 -13.80 8.79 0.24
C THR A 90 -14.12 10.28 0.29
N MET A 91 -13.21 11.13 -0.21
CA MET A 91 -13.43 12.57 -0.27
C MET A 91 -14.54 12.97 -1.24
N LEU A 92 -14.71 12.23 -2.34
CA LEU A 92 -15.81 12.44 -3.26
C LEU A 92 -17.16 12.10 -2.62
N GLU A 93 -17.21 11.05 -1.79
CA GLU A 93 -18.40 10.75 -0.98
C GLU A 93 -18.67 11.83 0.06
N TYR A 94 -17.65 12.27 0.79
CA TYR A 94 -17.78 13.39 1.73
C TYR A 94 -18.30 14.65 1.06
N MET A 95 -17.87 14.94 -0.17
CA MET A 95 -18.36 16.09 -0.94
C MET A 95 -19.89 16.05 -1.14
N LEU A 96 -20.49 14.87 -1.22
CA LEU A 96 -21.93 14.69 -1.40
C LEU A 96 -22.73 14.78 -0.09
N ILE A 97 -22.12 14.43 1.04
CA ILE A 97 -22.82 14.26 2.33
C ILE A 97 -22.61 15.48 3.24
N ARG A 98 -21.40 16.04 3.27
CA ARG A 98 -21.04 17.11 4.20
C ARG A 98 -21.54 18.45 3.70
N ARG A 99 -22.35 19.13 4.52
CA ARG A 99 -22.86 20.48 4.22
C ARG A 99 -21.75 21.50 3.91
N LYS A 100 -20.59 21.37 4.54
CA LYS A 100 -19.44 22.28 4.33
C LYS A 100 -18.89 22.19 2.89
N ASP A 101 -19.06 21.05 2.23
CA ASP A 101 -18.56 20.80 0.86
C ASP A 101 -19.58 21.15 -0.24
N ALA A 102 -20.85 21.39 0.12
CA ALA A 102 -21.92 21.76 -0.80
C ALA A 102 -21.57 22.89 -1.79
N PRO A 103 -20.83 23.96 -1.41
CA PRO A 103 -20.44 25.01 -2.35
C PRO A 103 -19.65 24.52 -3.57
N ILE A 104 -18.92 23.40 -3.44
CA ILE A 104 -18.20 22.79 -4.56
C ILE A 104 -19.18 22.37 -5.65
N ILE A 105 -20.25 21.69 -5.26
CA ILE A 105 -21.26 21.15 -6.17
C ILE A 105 -22.16 22.27 -6.69
N GLU A 106 -22.67 23.13 -5.81
CA GLU A 106 -23.58 24.23 -6.16
C GLU A 106 -22.99 25.17 -7.21
N LYS A 107 -21.70 25.54 -7.07
CA LYS A 107 -21.00 26.42 -8.02
C LYS A 107 -20.51 25.69 -9.27
N SER A 108 -20.68 24.37 -9.34
CA SER A 108 -20.24 23.53 -10.45
C SER A 108 -21.40 22.86 -11.20
N GLN A 109 -22.65 23.23 -10.88
CA GLN A 109 -23.86 22.68 -11.49
C GLN A 109 -23.82 22.75 -13.03
N GLY A 110 -23.96 21.59 -13.66
CA GLY A 110 -23.95 21.42 -15.11
C GLY A 110 -22.60 21.65 -15.79
N MET A 111 -21.50 21.77 -15.03
CA MET A 111 -20.18 22.08 -15.58
C MET A 111 -19.27 20.87 -15.74
N LEU A 112 -19.54 19.79 -15.00
CA LEU A 112 -18.76 18.56 -15.01
C LEU A 112 -18.87 17.86 -16.38
N LYS A 113 -17.73 17.68 -17.04
CA LYS A 113 -17.62 17.08 -18.39
C LYS A 113 -16.79 15.80 -18.38
N TYR A 114 -15.86 15.67 -17.43
CA TYR A 114 -14.92 14.56 -17.40
C TYR A 114 -14.84 13.95 -16.01
N ILE A 115 -14.88 12.63 -15.94
CA ILE A 115 -14.49 11.87 -14.75
C ILE A 115 -13.38 10.92 -15.18
N VAL A 116 -12.21 11.07 -14.59
CA VAL A 116 -11.03 10.24 -14.86
C VAL A 116 -10.83 9.31 -13.69
N LEU A 117 -10.78 8.01 -13.96
CA LEU A 117 -10.52 6.96 -12.99
C LEU A 117 -9.14 6.42 -13.26
N ASP A 118 -8.20 6.69 -12.36
CA ASP A 118 -6.87 6.11 -12.46
C ASP A 118 -6.83 4.73 -11.80
N GLU A 119 -6.06 3.82 -12.38
CA GLU A 119 -5.89 2.44 -11.90
C GLU A 119 -7.21 1.73 -11.64
N ALA A 120 -8.12 1.78 -12.63
CA ALA A 120 -9.45 1.21 -12.53
C ALA A 120 -9.46 -0.31 -12.19
N HIS A 121 -8.32 -0.98 -12.40
CA HIS A 121 -8.07 -2.36 -11.96
C HIS A 121 -8.04 -2.56 -10.44
N SER A 122 -7.91 -1.50 -9.67
CA SER A 122 -8.01 -1.53 -8.21
C SER A 122 -9.45 -1.72 -7.74
N TYR A 123 -10.43 -1.31 -8.56
CA TYR A 123 -11.85 -1.41 -8.22
C TYR A 123 -12.41 -2.72 -8.78
N ILE A 124 -12.43 -3.79 -7.97
CA ILE A 124 -12.96 -5.11 -8.34
C ILE A 124 -14.04 -5.52 -7.33
N GLY A 125 -15.01 -6.33 -7.79
CA GLY A 125 -16.02 -6.91 -6.91
C GLY A 125 -16.95 -5.86 -6.30
N SER A 126 -17.13 -5.90 -4.98
CA SER A 126 -18.00 -4.96 -4.24
C SER A 126 -17.57 -3.50 -4.42
N GLN A 127 -16.26 -3.22 -4.40
CA GLN A 127 -15.73 -1.87 -4.57
C GLN A 127 -16.10 -1.25 -5.92
N ALA A 128 -16.15 -2.06 -6.98
CA ALA A 128 -16.58 -1.59 -8.31
C ALA A 128 -18.06 -1.19 -8.32
N ALA A 129 -18.91 -1.96 -7.62
CA ALA A 129 -20.34 -1.66 -7.51
C ALA A 129 -20.58 -0.40 -6.68
N GLU A 130 -19.86 -0.22 -5.57
CA GLU A 130 -19.91 0.99 -4.75
C GLU A 130 -19.47 2.22 -5.54
N LEU A 131 -18.34 2.13 -6.27
CA LEU A 131 -17.87 3.21 -7.12
C LEU A 131 -18.89 3.56 -8.21
N ALA A 132 -19.51 2.56 -8.86
CA ALA A 132 -20.55 2.80 -9.86
C ALA A 132 -21.73 3.59 -9.29
N LEU A 133 -22.20 3.25 -8.09
CA LEU A 133 -23.28 3.96 -7.40
C LEU A 133 -22.86 5.37 -6.97
N LEU A 134 -21.63 5.53 -6.49
CA LEU A 134 -21.06 6.83 -6.15
C LEU A 134 -21.00 7.74 -7.38
N LEU A 135 -20.50 7.25 -8.51
CA LEU A 135 -20.43 8.03 -9.76
C LEU A 135 -21.81 8.47 -10.25
N ARG A 136 -22.84 7.62 -10.13
CA ARG A 136 -24.23 7.98 -10.43
C ARG A 136 -24.73 9.11 -9.53
N ARG A 137 -24.51 9.03 -8.22
CA ARG A 137 -24.85 10.09 -7.26
C ARG A 137 -24.11 11.40 -7.58
N VAL A 138 -22.84 11.33 -7.96
CA VAL A 138 -22.06 12.51 -8.36
C VAL A 138 -22.63 13.16 -9.61
N MET A 139 -22.91 12.39 -10.66
CA MET A 139 -23.49 12.94 -11.89
C MET A 139 -24.86 13.61 -11.62
N GLN A 140 -25.70 12.99 -10.80
CA GLN A 140 -26.98 13.57 -10.35
C GLN A 140 -26.76 14.86 -9.55
N ALA A 141 -25.86 14.85 -8.58
CA ALA A 141 -25.58 16.01 -7.74
C ALA A 141 -25.05 17.21 -8.56
N PHE A 142 -24.24 16.95 -9.59
CA PHE A 142 -23.74 17.98 -10.52
C PHE A 142 -24.73 18.31 -11.66
N ASN A 143 -25.92 17.69 -11.73
CA ASN A 143 -26.92 17.86 -12.78
C ASN A 143 -26.35 17.65 -14.21
N VAL A 144 -25.67 16.51 -14.39
CA VAL A 144 -25.04 16.07 -15.64
C VAL A 144 -25.25 14.57 -15.85
N GLY A 145 -24.86 14.05 -17.01
CA GLY A 145 -24.89 12.61 -17.29
C GLY A 145 -26.18 12.13 -17.94
N PRO A 146 -26.47 10.82 -17.90
CA PRO A 146 -27.63 10.22 -18.57
C PRO A 146 -28.95 10.89 -18.16
N GLY A 147 -29.77 11.26 -19.15
CA GLY A 147 -31.04 11.97 -18.92
C GLY A 147 -30.93 13.50 -18.89
N THR A 148 -29.74 14.07 -19.10
CA THR A 148 -29.52 15.52 -19.24
C THR A 148 -29.00 15.88 -20.64
N ASP A 149 -28.99 17.17 -20.98
CA ASP A 149 -28.34 17.71 -22.19
C ASP A 149 -26.80 17.87 -22.04
N LYS A 150 -26.25 17.43 -20.90
CA LYS A 150 -24.85 17.63 -20.50
C LYS A 150 -24.16 16.28 -20.29
N PRO A 151 -23.65 15.65 -21.37
CA PRO A 151 -22.98 14.37 -21.27
C PRO A 151 -21.65 14.49 -20.49
N VAL A 152 -21.33 13.43 -19.73
CA VAL A 152 -20.05 13.28 -19.04
C VAL A 152 -19.25 12.17 -19.72
N GLN A 153 -17.99 12.45 -20.03
CA GLN A 153 -17.06 11.45 -20.54
C GLN A 153 -16.28 10.84 -19.38
N ILE A 154 -16.42 9.53 -19.20
CA ILE A 154 -15.63 8.75 -18.25
C ILE A 154 -14.39 8.21 -18.96
N ILE A 155 -13.22 8.41 -18.35
CA ILE A 155 -11.93 7.94 -18.84
C ILE A 155 -11.34 7.04 -17.75
N ALA A 156 -11.11 5.77 -18.05
CA ALA A 156 -10.52 4.83 -17.11
C ALA A 156 -9.15 4.36 -17.63
N THR A 157 -8.13 4.40 -16.77
CA THR A 157 -6.84 3.77 -17.04
C THR A 157 -6.80 2.40 -16.36
N SER A 158 -6.20 1.40 -17.00
CA SER A 158 -6.02 0.08 -16.42
C SER A 158 -4.78 -0.59 -16.98
N ALA A 159 -3.98 -1.17 -16.11
CA ALA A 159 -2.77 -1.91 -16.48
C ALA A 159 -3.03 -3.41 -16.73
N THR A 160 -4.07 -3.98 -16.12
CA THR A 160 -4.22 -5.44 -15.99
C THR A 160 -5.59 -5.99 -16.36
N ILE A 161 -6.61 -5.14 -16.59
CA ILE A 161 -7.93 -5.63 -16.98
C ILE A 161 -7.93 -6.00 -18.46
N GLY A 162 -8.13 -7.29 -18.71
CA GLY A 162 -8.28 -7.85 -20.05
C GLY A 162 -6.94 -8.00 -20.78
N GLU A 163 -6.69 -9.22 -21.26
CA GLU A 163 -5.54 -9.52 -22.13
C GLU A 163 -5.52 -8.59 -23.36
N ASP A 164 -4.34 -8.43 -23.97
CA ASP A 164 -4.20 -7.70 -25.23
C ASP A 164 -4.73 -8.53 -26.40
N SER A 165 -6.06 -8.72 -26.39
CA SER A 165 -6.82 -9.51 -27.34
C SER A 165 -8.17 -8.86 -27.61
N PRO A 166 -8.84 -9.20 -28.73
CA PRO A 166 -10.20 -8.74 -28.99
C PRO A 166 -11.18 -9.09 -27.86
N GLU A 167 -11.03 -10.27 -27.25
CA GLU A 167 -11.83 -10.75 -26.12
C GLU A 167 -11.53 -9.94 -24.86
N GLY A 168 -10.25 -9.70 -24.54
CA GLY A 168 -9.85 -8.87 -23.41
C GLY A 168 -10.32 -7.43 -23.53
N ASN A 169 -10.35 -6.88 -24.75
CA ASN A 169 -10.93 -5.56 -25.01
C ASN A 169 -12.44 -5.52 -24.74
N LYS A 170 -13.19 -6.62 -25.02
CA LYS A 170 -14.62 -6.70 -24.67
C LYS A 170 -14.81 -6.74 -23.16
N VAL A 171 -14.00 -7.50 -22.43
CA VAL A 171 -14.04 -7.55 -20.96
C VAL A 171 -13.78 -6.17 -20.35
N LEU A 172 -12.75 -5.47 -20.83
CA LEU A 172 -12.44 -4.11 -20.39
C LEU A 172 -13.56 -3.12 -20.74
N ALA A 173 -14.10 -3.20 -21.96
CA ALA A 173 -15.21 -2.35 -22.39
C ALA A 173 -16.46 -2.57 -21.52
N LYS A 174 -16.79 -3.82 -21.21
CA LYS A 174 -17.91 -4.19 -20.34
C LYS A 174 -17.73 -3.64 -18.93
N PHE A 175 -16.56 -3.83 -18.33
CA PHE A 175 -16.27 -3.31 -16.99
C PHE A 175 -16.46 -1.79 -16.92
N VAL A 176 -15.91 -1.04 -17.88
CA VAL A 176 -16.06 0.42 -17.92
C VAL A 176 -17.51 0.83 -18.21
N ALA A 177 -18.21 0.07 -19.06
CA ALA A 177 -19.62 0.31 -19.38
C ALA A 177 -20.52 0.16 -18.14
N ASP A 178 -20.33 -0.91 -17.37
CA ASP A 178 -21.06 -1.18 -16.13
C ASP A 178 -20.81 -0.07 -15.09
N LEU A 179 -19.55 0.35 -14.95
CA LEU A 179 -19.12 1.41 -14.04
C LEU A 179 -19.71 2.77 -14.42
N ALA A 180 -19.72 3.08 -15.72
CA ALA A 180 -20.26 4.32 -16.27
C ALA A 180 -21.80 4.32 -16.42
N GLY A 181 -22.44 3.16 -16.34
CA GLY A 181 -23.86 3.00 -16.63
C GLY A 181 -24.22 3.22 -18.10
N VAL A 182 -23.32 2.88 -19.02
CA VAL A 182 -23.51 2.98 -20.48
C VAL A 182 -23.44 1.60 -21.14
N THR A 183 -23.59 1.53 -22.45
CA THR A 183 -23.48 0.26 -23.18
C THR A 183 -22.06 0.06 -23.73
N GLU A 184 -21.63 -1.19 -23.94
CA GLU A 184 -20.27 -1.51 -24.44
C GLU A 184 -19.91 -0.79 -25.75
N ARG A 185 -20.91 -0.55 -26.62
CA ARG A 185 -20.74 0.20 -27.88
C ARG A 185 -20.34 1.67 -27.68
N ASP A 186 -20.60 2.23 -26.50
CA ASP A 186 -20.27 3.60 -26.14
C ASP A 186 -18.84 3.70 -25.55
N VAL A 187 -18.16 2.56 -25.38
CA VAL A 187 -16.81 2.49 -24.81
C VAL A 187 -15.78 2.28 -25.91
N LYS A 188 -14.78 3.16 -25.95
CA LYS A 188 -13.62 3.04 -26.85
C LYS A 188 -12.38 2.62 -26.08
N VAL A 189 -11.92 1.40 -26.33
CA VAL A 189 -10.64 0.90 -25.78
C VAL A 189 -9.48 1.47 -26.59
N VAL A 190 -8.49 2.05 -25.89
CA VAL A 190 -7.25 2.56 -26.48
C VAL A 190 -6.08 1.83 -25.82
N ARG A 191 -5.33 1.05 -26.60
CA ARG A 191 -4.10 0.37 -26.14
C ARG A 191 -2.88 1.22 -26.47
N GLY A 192 -1.90 1.25 -25.56
CA GLY A 192 -0.60 1.85 -25.78
C GLY A 192 0.46 0.78 -25.92
N TYR A 193 1.26 0.85 -26.98
CA TYR A 193 2.36 -0.10 -27.23
C TYR A 193 3.70 0.58 -27.10
N ARG A 194 4.64 -0.08 -26.41
CA ARG A 194 6.00 0.43 -26.32
C ARG A 194 6.73 0.19 -27.63
N GLN A 195 7.13 1.26 -28.30
CA GLN A 195 8.04 1.15 -29.43
C GLN A 195 9.47 0.97 -28.91
N ILE A 196 10.03 -0.21 -29.12
CA ILE A 196 11.42 -0.51 -28.79
C ILE A 196 12.18 -0.66 -30.12
N PRO A 197 13.12 0.26 -30.44
CA PRO A 197 13.91 0.13 -31.65
C PRO A 197 14.69 -1.18 -31.66
N ARG A 198 14.81 -1.82 -32.83
CA ARG A 198 15.69 -2.98 -32.98
C ARG A 198 17.13 -2.52 -33.08
N VAL A 199 18.02 -3.22 -32.38
CA VAL A 199 19.47 -3.07 -32.55
C VAL A 199 19.93 -4.17 -33.50
N SER A 200 20.72 -3.81 -34.51
CA SER A 200 21.22 -4.77 -35.48
C SER A 200 22.29 -5.67 -34.85
N GLU A 201 22.22 -6.98 -35.08
CA GLU A 201 23.27 -7.92 -34.71
C GLU A 201 24.58 -7.67 -35.47
N SER A 202 24.51 -7.01 -36.63
CA SER A 202 25.70 -6.62 -37.41
C SER A 202 26.60 -5.61 -36.68
N LEU A 203 26.09 -4.96 -35.62
CA LEU A 203 26.86 -4.04 -34.80
C LEU A 203 27.72 -4.75 -33.75
N ILE A 204 27.51 -6.04 -33.49
CA ILE A 204 28.25 -6.79 -32.47
C ILE A 204 29.73 -6.85 -32.84
N ARG A 205 30.59 -6.33 -31.97
CA ARG A 205 32.06 -6.37 -32.11
C ARG A 205 32.73 -7.16 -30.98
N HIS A 206 32.06 -7.24 -29.83
CA HIS A 206 32.59 -7.88 -28.63
C HIS A 206 31.51 -8.70 -27.94
N GLU A 207 31.92 -9.78 -27.27
CA GLU A 207 30.99 -10.64 -26.52
C GLU A 207 30.46 -9.90 -25.26
N TYR A 208 31.37 -9.29 -24.50
CA TYR A 208 31.09 -8.56 -23.26
C TYR A 208 32.13 -7.47 -23.00
N PRO A 209 31.83 -6.45 -22.15
CA PRO A 209 32.78 -5.38 -21.83
C PRO A 209 33.93 -5.87 -20.94
N THR A 210 35.13 -5.36 -21.19
CA THR A 210 36.33 -5.64 -20.37
C THR A 210 36.34 -4.89 -19.04
N SER A 211 35.68 -3.73 -18.98
CA SER A 211 35.57 -2.91 -17.76
C SER A 211 34.25 -2.13 -17.75
N LEU A 212 33.41 -2.39 -16.74
CA LEU A 212 32.19 -1.60 -16.51
C LEU A 212 32.49 -0.18 -16.03
N THR A 213 33.63 0.03 -15.35
CA THR A 213 34.04 1.35 -14.86
C THR A 213 34.34 2.31 -16.01
N SER A 214 34.99 1.81 -17.07
CA SER A 214 35.27 2.60 -18.27
C SER A 214 34.00 3.02 -19.02
N LEU A 215 32.94 2.22 -18.94
CA LEU A 215 31.63 2.57 -19.50
C LEU A 215 30.92 3.65 -18.68
N LYS A 216 31.10 3.67 -17.36
CA LYS A 216 30.47 4.67 -16.46
C LYS A 216 30.95 6.10 -16.73
N SER A 217 32.15 6.30 -17.27
CA SER A 217 32.69 7.62 -17.62
C SER A 217 32.21 8.14 -18.98
N LEU A 218 31.52 7.32 -19.79
CA LEU A 218 31.05 7.74 -21.11
C LEU A 218 29.83 8.66 -21.04
N SER A 219 29.70 9.52 -22.05
CA SER A 219 28.47 10.29 -22.27
C SER A 219 27.28 9.33 -22.53
N PRO A 220 26.03 9.72 -22.23
CA PRO A 220 24.87 8.85 -22.48
C PRO A 220 24.76 8.36 -23.93
N GLN A 221 25.13 9.20 -24.90
CA GLN A 221 25.11 8.87 -26.32
C GLN A 221 26.20 7.86 -26.70
N ASP A 222 27.45 8.11 -26.27
CA ASP A 222 28.56 7.19 -26.55
C ASP A 222 28.35 5.84 -25.86
N LEU A 223 27.79 5.87 -24.65
CA LEU A 223 27.43 4.66 -23.92
C LEU A 223 26.41 3.83 -24.69
N TYR A 224 25.39 4.46 -25.29
CA TYR A 224 24.40 3.77 -26.11
C TYR A 224 25.05 3.07 -27.31
N GLN A 225 25.94 3.77 -28.02
CA GLN A 225 26.65 3.22 -29.18
C GLN A 225 27.57 2.06 -28.77
N GLN A 226 28.29 2.19 -27.65
CA GLN A 226 29.13 1.11 -27.12
C GLN A 226 28.31 -0.10 -26.69
N LEU A 227 27.15 0.08 -26.06
CA LEU A 227 26.26 -1.02 -25.68
C LEU A 227 25.73 -1.79 -26.90
N CYS A 228 25.53 -1.11 -28.04
CA CYS A 228 25.15 -1.78 -29.29
C CYS A 228 26.23 -2.76 -29.78
N HIS A 229 27.49 -2.59 -29.39
CA HIS A 229 28.59 -3.46 -29.81
C HIS A 229 28.76 -4.73 -28.97
N TYR A 230 28.08 -4.86 -27.82
CA TYR A 230 28.22 -6.01 -26.92
C TYR A 230 27.09 -7.04 -27.09
N ARG A 231 27.45 -8.30 -27.36
CA ARG A 231 26.48 -9.40 -27.48
C ARG A 231 25.67 -9.59 -26.19
N VAL A 232 26.33 -9.52 -25.01
CA VAL A 232 25.65 -9.65 -23.71
C VAL A 232 24.57 -8.58 -23.50
N ALA A 233 24.82 -7.32 -23.92
CA ALA A 233 23.86 -6.23 -23.78
C ALA A 233 22.66 -6.41 -24.72
N GLN A 234 22.91 -6.83 -25.96
CA GLN A 234 21.82 -7.15 -26.92
C GLN A 234 20.97 -8.34 -26.44
N GLN A 235 21.58 -9.41 -25.91
CA GLN A 235 20.85 -10.55 -25.38
C GLN A 235 19.98 -10.18 -24.16
N LEU A 236 20.52 -9.38 -23.24
CA LEU A 236 19.75 -8.87 -22.10
C LEU A 236 18.59 -7.99 -22.55
N ARG A 237 18.82 -7.08 -23.51
CA ARG A 237 17.77 -6.27 -24.13
C ARG A 237 16.69 -7.15 -24.76
N GLN A 238 17.07 -8.16 -25.54
CA GLN A 238 16.12 -9.10 -26.16
C GLN A 238 15.31 -9.88 -25.11
N ALA A 239 15.96 -10.37 -24.05
CA ALA A 239 15.28 -11.10 -22.98
C ALA A 239 14.24 -10.25 -22.24
N LEU A 240 14.50 -8.96 -22.09
CA LEU A 240 13.60 -7.99 -21.43
C LEU A 240 12.51 -7.42 -22.35
N THR A 241 12.67 -7.56 -23.67
CA THR A 241 11.78 -6.95 -24.67
C THR A 241 11.01 -7.97 -25.50
N HIS A 242 11.13 -9.26 -25.15
CA HIS A 242 10.44 -10.33 -25.83
C HIS A 242 8.91 -10.17 -25.70
N PRO A 243 8.15 -10.15 -26.82
CA PRO A 243 6.70 -10.04 -26.78
C PRO A 243 6.08 -11.14 -25.91
N GLY A 244 5.13 -10.77 -25.06
CA GLY A 244 4.42 -11.72 -24.17
C GLY A 244 5.12 -12.01 -22.83
N ARG A 245 6.34 -11.53 -22.59
CA ARG A 245 7.01 -11.67 -21.28
C ARG A 245 6.81 -10.42 -20.44
N GLN A 246 6.02 -10.53 -19.36
CA GLN A 246 5.67 -9.38 -18.51
C GLN A 246 6.79 -8.95 -17.54
N ALA A 247 7.54 -9.92 -16.98
CA ALA A 247 8.62 -9.66 -16.05
C ALA A 247 9.70 -10.77 -16.14
N VAL A 248 10.92 -10.44 -15.74
CA VAL A 248 12.06 -11.38 -15.72
C VAL A 248 12.74 -11.30 -14.36
N ARG A 249 12.96 -12.46 -13.72
CA ARG A 249 13.69 -12.51 -12.44
C ARG A 249 15.16 -12.18 -12.67
N LEU A 250 15.81 -11.54 -11.68
CA LEU A 250 17.24 -11.20 -11.77
C LEU A 250 18.11 -12.45 -12.01
N SER A 251 17.77 -13.57 -11.38
CA SER A 251 18.44 -14.87 -11.57
C SER A 251 18.32 -15.40 -13.01
N GLU A 252 17.19 -15.18 -13.67
CA GLU A 252 16.99 -15.54 -15.08
C GLU A 252 17.83 -14.66 -15.99
N LEU A 253 17.90 -13.35 -15.72
CA LEU A 253 18.78 -12.43 -16.47
C LEU A 253 20.25 -12.79 -16.28
N LEU A 254 20.65 -13.22 -15.08
CA LEU A 254 22.01 -13.70 -14.83
C LEU A 254 22.32 -14.94 -15.66
N ASN A 255 21.38 -15.89 -15.76
CA ASN A 255 21.54 -17.06 -16.62
C ASN A 255 21.63 -16.69 -18.10
N VAL A 256 20.90 -15.66 -18.55
CA VAL A 256 21.04 -15.13 -19.92
C VAL A 256 22.43 -14.53 -20.13
N ALA A 257 22.89 -13.67 -19.22
CA ALA A 257 24.20 -13.03 -19.32
C ALA A 257 25.34 -14.06 -19.33
N ARG A 258 25.26 -15.10 -18.50
CA ARG A 258 26.26 -16.18 -18.39
C ARG A 258 26.46 -17.01 -19.66
N ARG A 259 25.54 -16.96 -20.61
CA ARG A 259 25.73 -17.60 -21.94
C ARG A 259 26.87 -16.97 -22.72
N THR A 260 27.16 -15.71 -22.45
CA THR A 260 28.16 -14.90 -23.18
C THR A 260 29.28 -14.43 -22.26
N TRP A 261 28.98 -14.15 -20.99
CA TRP A 261 29.94 -13.73 -19.96
C TRP A 261 29.86 -14.68 -18.75
N PRO A 262 30.58 -15.82 -18.77
CA PRO A 262 30.42 -16.90 -17.78
C PRO A 262 30.64 -16.48 -16.31
N ASP A 263 31.63 -15.61 -16.08
CA ASP A 263 32.07 -15.21 -14.74
C ASP A 263 31.27 -14.06 -14.12
N ILE A 264 30.25 -13.55 -14.83
CA ILE A 264 29.46 -12.42 -14.34
C ILE A 264 28.72 -12.77 -13.04
N ASN A 265 28.81 -11.87 -12.06
CA ASN A 265 28.08 -11.96 -10.79
C ASN A 265 26.85 -11.02 -10.74
N HIS A 266 26.03 -11.14 -9.70
CA HIS A 266 24.82 -10.33 -9.53
C HIS A 266 25.11 -8.82 -9.51
N ARG A 267 26.22 -8.39 -8.89
CA ARG A 267 26.58 -6.97 -8.77
C ARG A 267 26.99 -6.39 -10.11
N GLU A 268 27.75 -7.12 -10.91
CA GLU A 268 28.16 -6.72 -12.26
C GLU A 268 26.97 -6.66 -13.21
N LEU A 269 26.05 -7.64 -13.12
CA LEU A 269 24.80 -7.62 -13.89
C LEU A 269 23.98 -6.37 -13.56
N LEU A 270 23.80 -6.04 -12.28
CA LEU A 270 23.07 -4.83 -11.87
C LEU A 270 23.75 -3.56 -12.38
N GLN A 271 25.09 -3.49 -12.35
CA GLN A 271 25.83 -2.36 -12.91
C GLN A 271 25.68 -2.24 -14.43
N LEU A 272 25.65 -3.36 -15.15
CA LEU A 272 25.41 -3.36 -16.59
C LEU A 272 23.98 -2.92 -16.93
N LEU A 273 22.99 -3.41 -16.18
CA LEU A 273 21.59 -3.01 -16.31
C LEU A 273 21.41 -1.51 -16.03
N ASP A 274 22.09 -0.97 -15.02
CA ASP A 274 22.12 0.46 -14.72
C ASP A 274 22.70 1.28 -15.91
N LEU A 275 23.82 0.84 -16.48
CA LEU A 275 24.39 1.46 -17.69
C LEU A 275 23.43 1.42 -18.89
N MET A 276 22.73 0.29 -19.09
CA MET A 276 21.70 0.15 -20.13
C MET A 276 20.53 1.12 -19.92
N ALA A 277 20.12 1.33 -18.67
CA ALA A 277 19.06 2.27 -18.31
C ALA A 277 19.52 3.75 -18.40
N ARG A 278 20.81 4.03 -18.16
CA ARG A 278 21.40 5.39 -18.20
C ARG A 278 21.70 5.89 -19.62
N SER A 279 22.13 5.00 -20.52
CA SER A 279 22.43 5.33 -21.92
C SER A 279 21.27 6.01 -22.64
N ARG A 280 21.54 6.83 -23.65
CA ARG A 280 20.51 7.56 -24.42
C ARG A 280 20.85 7.64 -25.90
N GLU A 281 19.83 7.56 -26.74
CA GLU A 281 19.84 7.97 -28.14
C GLU A 281 18.60 8.82 -28.38
N GLY A 282 18.77 10.15 -28.43
CA GLY A 282 17.65 11.08 -28.28
C GLY A 282 16.93 10.89 -26.94
N GLU A 283 15.61 10.65 -26.98
CA GLU A 283 14.78 10.40 -25.79
C GLU A 283 14.79 8.93 -25.32
N LEU A 284 15.43 8.01 -26.06
CA LEU A 284 15.34 6.57 -25.83
C LEU A 284 16.54 6.03 -25.08
N ALA A 285 16.29 5.28 -24.00
CA ALA A 285 17.32 4.48 -23.35
C ALA A 285 17.65 3.21 -24.14
N PHE A 286 18.86 2.66 -23.98
CA PHE A 286 19.18 1.36 -24.58
C PHE A 286 18.25 0.26 -24.08
N THR A 287 17.98 0.22 -22.78
CA THR A 287 16.85 -0.56 -22.25
C THR A 287 16.28 0.15 -21.03
N PRO A 288 15.10 0.79 -21.15
CA PRO A 288 14.45 1.43 -20.02
C PRO A 288 13.84 0.39 -19.06
N LEU A 289 14.43 0.30 -17.86
CA LEU A 289 14.12 -0.71 -16.86
C LEU A 289 13.13 -0.20 -15.81
N ARG A 290 12.33 -1.11 -15.27
CA ARG A 290 11.60 -0.95 -14.01
C ARG A 290 11.91 -2.16 -13.14
N MET A 291 12.16 -1.91 -11.86
CA MET A 291 12.38 -2.96 -10.88
C MET A 291 11.16 -3.01 -9.95
N HIS A 292 10.60 -4.20 -9.78
CA HIS A 292 9.54 -4.45 -8.80
C HIS A 292 10.17 -5.07 -7.56
N GLY A 293 10.21 -4.32 -6.46
CA GLY A 293 10.59 -4.82 -5.15
C GLY A 293 9.33 -5.26 -4.40
N PHE A 294 9.35 -6.47 -3.86
CA PHE A 294 8.27 -6.98 -3.02
C PHE A 294 8.74 -7.00 -1.58
N ILE A 295 7.95 -6.41 -0.69
CA ILE A 295 8.17 -6.46 0.76
C ILE A 295 6.99 -7.24 1.33
N ARG A 296 7.29 -8.25 2.14
CA ARG A 296 6.26 -9.01 2.87
C ARG A 296 5.93 -8.24 4.14
N THR A 297 4.64 -8.03 4.39
CA THR A 297 4.17 -7.51 5.68
C THR A 297 4.52 -8.48 6.81
N LEU A 298 4.61 -7.96 8.03
CA LEU A 298 4.75 -8.79 9.22
C LEU A 298 3.37 -8.90 9.86
N ALA A 299 2.64 -9.95 9.51
CA ALA A 299 1.29 -10.19 10.06
C ALA A 299 1.31 -10.39 11.60
N GLY A 300 2.45 -10.79 12.15
CA GLY A 300 2.63 -10.97 13.57
C GLY A 300 3.97 -11.65 13.87
N LEU A 301 4.27 -11.78 15.16
CA LEU A 301 5.29 -12.70 15.65
C LEU A 301 4.62 -13.74 16.51
N TRP A 302 5.08 -14.98 16.41
CA TRP A 302 4.60 -16.08 17.21
C TRP A 302 5.74 -16.72 17.96
N ALA A 303 5.53 -17.10 19.21
CA ALA A 303 6.58 -17.71 20.00
C ALA A 303 6.12 -18.99 20.69
N CYS A 304 7.04 -19.93 20.77
CA CYS A 304 6.91 -21.13 21.57
C CYS A 304 6.78 -20.78 23.05
N SER A 305 5.72 -21.26 23.70
CA SER A 305 5.51 -21.03 25.14
C SER A 305 6.55 -21.69 26.05
N ASN A 306 7.24 -22.73 25.58
CA ASN A 306 8.30 -23.39 26.34
C ASN A 306 9.61 -22.58 26.32
N LYS A 307 9.98 -22.01 27.47
CA LYS A 307 11.23 -21.25 27.69
C LYS A 307 12.49 -22.08 27.41
N GLN A 308 12.44 -23.38 27.66
CA GLN A 308 13.55 -24.34 27.47
C GLN A 308 13.48 -25.06 26.11
N CYS A 309 12.87 -24.43 25.09
CA CYS A 309 12.72 -25.01 23.77
C CYS A 309 14.07 -25.43 23.16
N SER A 310 14.19 -26.69 22.74
CA SER A 310 15.39 -27.27 22.11
C SER A 310 15.74 -26.63 20.75
N HIS A 311 14.76 -26.02 20.09
CA HIS A 311 14.92 -25.34 18.79
C HIS A 311 15.09 -23.82 18.93
N LYS A 312 15.26 -23.31 20.16
CA LYS A 312 15.46 -21.87 20.40
C LYS A 312 16.80 -21.42 19.81
N ALA A 313 16.74 -20.45 18.91
CA ALA A 313 17.90 -19.85 18.26
C ALA A 313 18.88 -19.28 19.30
N HIS A 314 20.17 -19.36 19.01
CA HIS A 314 21.24 -18.97 19.94
C HIS A 314 21.17 -17.49 20.32
N GLU A 315 20.78 -16.62 19.38
CA GLU A 315 20.58 -15.18 19.57
C GLU A 315 19.48 -14.88 20.60
N LEU A 316 18.46 -15.75 20.68
CA LEU A 316 17.38 -15.65 21.67
C LEU A 316 17.78 -16.19 23.05
N ASN A 317 18.87 -16.96 23.15
CA ASN A 317 19.41 -17.44 24.42
C ASN A 317 20.30 -16.40 25.11
N GLN A 318 20.83 -15.44 24.36
CA GLN A 318 21.65 -14.34 24.87
C GLN A 318 20.84 -13.11 25.30
N SER A 319 19.53 -13.10 25.03
CA SER A 319 18.62 -12.02 25.41
C SER A 319 17.78 -12.41 26.63
N ASP A 320 17.19 -11.41 27.31
CA ASP A 320 16.22 -11.60 28.40
C ASP A 320 14.86 -12.16 27.92
N TRP A 321 14.85 -12.88 26.80
CA TRP A 321 13.67 -13.41 26.16
C TRP A 321 13.04 -14.54 27.00
N PRO A 322 11.83 -14.34 27.56
CA PRO A 322 11.25 -15.26 28.54
C PRO A 322 10.64 -16.52 27.91
N PHE A 323 10.54 -16.58 26.58
CA PHE A 323 9.87 -17.66 25.85
C PHE A 323 10.84 -18.49 24.98
N GLY A 324 10.29 -19.43 24.20
CA GLY A 324 11.01 -20.29 23.28
C GLY A 324 11.30 -19.65 21.93
N GLN A 325 11.43 -20.48 20.89
CA GLN A 325 11.69 -20.04 19.51
C GLN A 325 10.61 -19.09 18.97
N VAL A 326 11.03 -18.09 18.20
CA VAL A 326 10.15 -17.11 17.53
C VAL A 326 9.99 -17.44 16.05
N TRP A 327 8.78 -17.23 15.53
CA TRP A 327 8.36 -17.51 14.15
C TRP A 327 7.69 -16.28 13.53
N PHE A 328 7.92 -16.09 12.23
CA PHE A 328 7.33 -15.03 11.41
C PHE A 328 6.03 -15.47 10.70
N GLU A 329 5.62 -16.72 10.88
CA GLU A 329 4.41 -17.30 10.31
C GLU A 329 3.61 -17.96 11.42
N GLN A 330 2.28 -17.87 11.33
CA GLN A 330 1.39 -18.49 12.30
C GLN A 330 1.56 -20.00 12.28
N ARG A 331 1.76 -20.58 13.46
CA ARG A 331 1.87 -22.03 13.68
C ARG A 331 1.17 -22.37 14.99
N GLN A 332 0.63 -23.58 15.07
CA GLN A 332 0.00 -24.05 16.30
C GLN A 332 1.00 -24.66 17.28
N TYR A 333 2.03 -25.35 16.76
CA TYR A 333 3.03 -26.04 17.55
C TYR A 333 4.43 -25.70 17.05
N CYS A 334 5.38 -25.67 17.98
CA CYS A 334 6.80 -25.58 17.69
C CYS A 334 7.35 -26.98 17.38
N ASP A 335 8.52 -27.06 16.75
CA ASP A 335 9.21 -28.31 16.47
C ASP A 335 9.55 -29.10 17.75
N CYS A 336 9.56 -28.45 18.92
CA CYS A 336 9.68 -29.11 20.23
C CYS A 336 8.37 -29.71 20.78
N GLY A 337 7.25 -29.57 20.06
CA GLY A 337 5.91 -30.04 20.47
C GLY A 337 5.12 -29.04 21.33
N ALA A 338 5.73 -27.96 21.83
CA ALA A 338 5.03 -26.97 22.64
C ALA A 338 4.09 -26.09 21.79
N PRO A 339 2.92 -25.67 22.31
CA PRO A 339 2.04 -24.71 21.66
C PRO A 339 2.69 -23.35 21.48
N VAL A 340 2.36 -22.74 20.35
CA VAL A 340 2.86 -21.46 19.88
C VAL A 340 1.74 -20.42 19.92
N PHE A 341 2.06 -19.23 20.40
CA PHE A 341 1.10 -18.15 20.67
C PHE A 341 1.58 -16.83 20.08
N GLU A 342 0.64 -15.92 19.78
CA GLU A 342 0.98 -14.59 19.25
C GLU A 342 1.70 -13.75 20.31
N VAL A 343 2.78 -13.08 19.91
CA VAL A 343 3.58 -12.21 20.77
C VAL A 343 2.94 -10.84 20.87
N LEU A 344 2.69 -10.41 22.10
CA LEU A 344 2.24 -9.09 22.47
C LEU A 344 3.37 -8.32 23.17
N ARG A 345 3.33 -6.99 23.07
CA ARG A 345 4.24 -6.08 23.76
C ARG A 345 3.46 -5.11 24.64
N CYS A 346 3.92 -4.89 25.86
CA CYS A 346 3.42 -3.81 26.70
C CYS A 346 3.82 -2.44 26.13
N SER A 347 2.86 -1.53 25.98
CA SER A 347 3.08 -0.20 25.41
C SER A 347 3.86 0.74 26.34
N GLY A 348 3.91 0.47 27.65
CA GLY A 348 4.66 1.26 28.63
C GLY A 348 6.14 0.87 28.71
N CYS A 349 6.43 -0.39 29.04
CA CYS A 349 7.80 -0.87 29.30
C CYS A 349 8.40 -1.78 28.23
N GLY A 350 7.61 -2.23 27.24
CA GLY A 350 8.11 -3.10 26.17
C GLY A 350 8.22 -4.58 26.52
N SER A 351 7.84 -5.02 27.73
CA SER A 351 7.88 -6.44 28.11
C SER A 351 7.01 -7.31 27.19
N ALA A 352 7.50 -8.52 26.91
CA ALA A 352 6.85 -9.47 26.02
C ALA A 352 5.85 -10.37 26.75
N TYR A 353 4.72 -10.63 26.09
CA TYR A 353 3.65 -11.50 26.56
C TYR A 353 3.18 -12.40 25.42
N LEU A 354 2.53 -13.52 25.72
CA LEU A 354 1.87 -14.35 24.70
C LEU A 354 0.36 -14.37 24.91
N SER A 355 -0.39 -14.19 23.83
CA SER A 355 -1.86 -14.25 23.84
C SER A 355 -2.35 -15.70 23.79
N ALA A 356 -3.06 -16.13 24.82
CA ALA A 356 -3.63 -17.47 24.91
C ALA A 356 -5.13 -17.41 25.27
N LYS A 357 -5.88 -18.41 24.81
CA LYS A 357 -7.26 -18.65 25.21
C LYS A 357 -7.35 -19.95 25.98
N GLU A 358 -8.07 -19.94 27.09
CA GLU A 358 -8.31 -21.14 27.88
C GLU A 358 -9.65 -21.77 27.43
N GLU A 359 -9.58 -22.96 26.82
CA GLU A 359 -10.76 -23.71 26.39
C GLU A 359 -10.98 -24.93 27.27
N MET A 360 -12.15 -25.00 27.89
CA MET A 360 -12.59 -26.16 28.64
C MET A 360 -13.26 -27.15 27.69
N ARG A 361 -12.71 -28.37 27.59
CA ARG A 361 -13.29 -29.44 26.78
C ARG A 361 -14.34 -30.20 27.59
N GLY A 362 -15.22 -30.93 26.89
CA GLY A 362 -16.37 -31.63 27.49
C GLY A 362 -16.02 -32.73 28.50
N ASP A 363 -14.74 -33.10 28.61
CA ASP A 363 -14.17 -34.00 29.61
C ASP A 363 -13.74 -33.29 30.91
N GLY A 364 -13.97 -31.98 31.02
CA GLY A 364 -13.58 -31.14 32.15
C GLY A 364 -12.11 -30.72 32.13
N THR A 365 -11.37 -31.03 31.07
CA THR A 365 -9.95 -30.64 30.96
C THR A 365 -9.79 -29.25 30.36
N SER A 366 -8.82 -28.50 30.86
CA SER A 366 -8.51 -27.14 30.39
C SER A 366 -7.31 -27.17 29.44
N TRP A 367 -7.45 -26.47 28.31
CA TRP A 367 -6.44 -26.40 27.25
C TRP A 367 -6.11 -24.96 26.93
N LEU A 368 -4.82 -24.69 26.71
CA LEU A 368 -4.36 -23.42 26.15
C LEU A 368 -4.28 -23.54 24.64
N VAL A 369 -5.11 -22.74 23.96
CA VAL A 369 -5.13 -22.64 22.51
C VAL A 369 -4.75 -21.23 22.07
N ALA A 370 -4.21 -21.11 20.86
CA ALA A 370 -3.96 -19.80 20.28
C ALA A 370 -5.29 -19.03 20.21
N GLN A 371 -5.33 -17.84 20.79
CA GLN A 371 -6.46 -16.96 20.60
C GLN A 371 -6.53 -16.60 19.11
N PRO A 372 -7.69 -16.72 18.44
CA PRO A 372 -7.81 -16.22 17.08
C PRO A 372 -7.39 -14.75 17.11
N ALA A 373 -6.48 -14.36 16.22
CA ALA A 373 -6.15 -12.96 16.00
C ALA A 373 -7.46 -12.19 15.95
N ALA A 374 -7.60 -11.17 16.81
CA ALA A 374 -8.75 -10.27 16.82
C ALA A 374 -9.20 -10.00 15.39
N ALA A 375 -10.31 -10.62 14.99
CA ALA A 375 -10.89 -10.43 13.68
C ALA A 375 -11.48 -9.03 13.71
N GLU A 376 -10.79 -8.03 13.13
CA GLU A 376 -11.37 -6.76 12.64
C GLU A 376 -10.37 -5.71 12.12
N VAL A 377 -9.05 -5.95 12.13
CA VAL A 377 -8.15 -5.06 11.38
C VAL A 377 -7.75 -5.75 10.09
N ASP A 378 -8.44 -5.41 9.00
CA ASP A 378 -7.99 -5.76 7.65
C ASP A 378 -6.56 -5.24 7.47
N GLU A 379 -5.59 -6.15 7.38
CA GLU A 379 -4.17 -5.84 7.22
C GLU A 379 -3.87 -5.09 5.91
N PHE A 380 -4.86 -5.03 5.00
CA PHE A 380 -4.86 -4.31 3.74
C PHE A 380 -5.76 -3.07 3.72
N ALA A 381 -6.49 -2.77 4.80
CA ALA A 381 -7.26 -1.54 4.89
C ALA A 381 -6.30 -0.34 4.85
N LEU A 382 -6.37 0.42 3.76
CA LEU A 382 -5.53 1.60 3.52
C LEU A 382 -5.86 2.74 4.49
N ASP A 383 -7.08 2.76 4.99
CA ASP A 383 -7.61 3.70 5.97
C ASP A 383 -8.09 2.90 7.20
N VAL A 384 -7.27 2.81 8.23
CA VAL A 384 -7.81 2.63 9.59
C VAL A 384 -8.19 4.04 10.01
N ASP A 385 -9.48 4.35 10.11
CA ASP A 385 -9.97 5.65 10.57
C ASP A 385 -9.48 5.91 12.00
N VAL A 386 -8.29 6.48 12.16
CA VAL A 386 -7.81 7.01 13.45
C VAL A 386 -8.48 8.37 13.75
N TYR A 387 -9.23 8.92 12.79
CA TYR A 387 -9.96 10.18 12.89
C TYR A 387 -11.49 9.99 12.86
N SER A 388 -12.01 8.86 13.31
CA SER A 388 -13.36 8.88 13.88
C SER A 388 -13.27 9.65 15.21
N GLU A 389 -13.22 10.97 15.15
CA GLU A 389 -13.77 11.83 16.20
C GLU A 389 -15.30 11.67 16.18
N ASP A 390 -15.78 10.44 16.27
CA ASP A 390 -17.15 10.18 16.68
C ASP A 390 -17.13 10.31 18.20
N GLU A 391 -17.30 11.53 18.68
CA GLU A 391 -17.60 11.84 20.09
C GLU A 391 -18.93 11.21 20.57
N ASP A 392 -19.62 10.42 19.72
CA ASP A 392 -20.96 9.91 19.96
C ASP A 392 -21.07 8.37 20.12
N ASN A 393 -19.96 7.63 20.28
CA ASN A 393 -20.02 6.19 20.57
C ASN A 393 -19.53 5.88 22.00
N ASP A 394 -20.38 6.20 22.98
CA ASP A 394 -20.10 6.05 24.42
C ASP A 394 -20.14 4.60 24.94
N GLU A 395 -20.29 3.58 24.08
CA GLU A 395 -20.42 2.17 24.46
C GLU A 395 -19.27 1.25 23.99
N LEU A 396 -18.02 1.73 23.95
CA LEU A 396 -16.86 0.83 23.87
C LEU A 396 -16.47 0.37 25.27
N ASP A 397 -16.93 -0.82 25.65
CA ASP A 397 -16.62 -1.51 26.91
C ASP A 397 -15.10 -1.54 27.17
N ASN A 398 -14.68 -1.19 28.40
CA ASN A 398 -13.28 -1.26 28.87
C ASN A 398 -12.77 -2.71 29.08
N ASN A 399 -13.42 -3.70 28.46
CA ASN A 399 -13.12 -5.11 28.66
C ASN A 399 -11.87 -5.49 27.86
N SER A 400 -10.97 -6.27 28.47
CA SER A 400 -9.83 -6.80 27.74
C SER A 400 -10.29 -7.77 26.66
N GLN A 401 -9.72 -7.65 25.47
CA GLN A 401 -9.96 -8.59 24.38
C GLN A 401 -9.29 -9.95 24.62
N PHE A 402 -8.35 -10.05 25.56
CA PHE A 402 -7.56 -11.24 25.84
C PHE A 402 -8.19 -12.09 26.94
N ASP A 403 -8.12 -13.42 26.82
CA ASP A 403 -8.63 -14.34 27.84
C ASP A 403 -7.53 -14.72 28.85
N ARG A 404 -6.34 -15.10 28.37
CA ARG A 404 -5.15 -15.36 29.18
C ARG A 404 -3.91 -14.74 28.56
N LEU A 405 -2.97 -14.34 29.41
CA LEU A 405 -1.65 -13.90 28.98
C LEU A 405 -0.57 -14.79 29.59
N ILE A 406 0.36 -15.28 28.77
CA ILE A 406 1.59 -15.92 29.26
C ILE A 406 2.65 -14.84 29.43
N ALA A 407 3.30 -14.79 30.59
CA ALA A 407 4.24 -13.74 30.96
C ALA A 407 5.55 -14.30 31.51
N SER A 408 6.51 -13.42 31.80
CA SER A 408 7.76 -13.79 32.47
C SER A 408 7.56 -14.17 33.94
N ASP A 409 6.48 -13.69 34.56
CA ASP A 409 6.14 -13.93 35.96
C ASP A 409 4.60 -13.98 36.13
N GLY A 410 4.09 -14.66 37.15
CA GLY A 410 2.66 -14.89 37.36
C GLY A 410 2.34 -16.22 38.07
N GLU A 411 1.10 -16.68 37.94
CA GLU A 411 0.70 -17.99 38.48
C GLU A 411 1.31 -19.11 37.65
N LYS A 412 1.96 -20.08 38.30
CA LYS A 412 2.61 -21.20 37.63
C LYS A 412 1.62 -22.28 37.22
N TYR A 413 1.68 -22.69 35.96
CA TYR A 413 0.92 -23.81 35.40
C TYR A 413 1.85 -24.80 34.72
N ILE A 414 1.48 -26.09 34.79
CA ILE A 414 2.19 -27.18 34.13
C ILE A 414 1.43 -27.53 32.84
N ILE A 415 2.13 -27.47 31.71
CA ILE A 415 1.58 -27.77 30.39
C ILE A 415 2.20 -29.06 29.85
N SER A 416 1.36 -29.97 29.38
CA SER A 416 1.81 -31.22 28.77
C SER A 416 2.50 -30.97 27.40
N LEU A 417 3.54 -31.77 27.14
CA LEU A 417 4.28 -31.88 25.87
C LEU A 417 4.09 -33.25 25.20
N GLU A 418 3.19 -34.07 25.68
CA GLU A 418 2.91 -35.38 25.06
C GLU A 418 2.12 -35.18 23.75
N GLU A 419 2.37 -36.00 22.74
CA GLU A 419 1.79 -35.82 21.39
C GLU A 419 0.25 -35.74 21.39
N THR A 420 -0.42 -36.45 22.31
CA THR A 420 -1.88 -36.48 22.42
C THR A 420 -2.46 -35.44 23.36
N THR A 421 -1.65 -34.82 24.24
CA THR A 421 -2.09 -33.87 25.27
C THR A 421 -1.37 -32.52 25.21
N ALA A 422 -0.63 -32.24 24.13
CA ALA A 422 0.14 -31.00 23.95
C ALA A 422 -0.74 -29.74 24.09
N GLY A 423 -0.45 -28.91 25.10
CA GLY A 423 -1.22 -27.70 25.42
C GLY A 423 -2.33 -27.89 26.48
N LYS A 424 -2.52 -29.12 26.98
CA LYS A 424 -3.37 -29.39 28.15
C LYS A 424 -2.69 -28.89 29.42
N ILE A 425 -3.45 -28.19 30.26
CA ILE A 425 -3.04 -27.85 31.63
C ILE A 425 -3.18 -29.12 32.46
N ASP A 426 -2.07 -29.76 32.79
CA ASP A 426 -2.04 -31.07 33.44
C ASP A 426 -0.83 -31.18 34.39
N SER A 427 -1.10 -31.21 35.69
CA SER A 427 -0.07 -31.32 36.73
C SER A 427 0.55 -32.72 36.83
N GLU A 428 -0.06 -33.75 36.21
CA GLU A 428 0.37 -35.14 36.30
C GLU A 428 1.06 -35.65 35.02
N ALA A 429 1.22 -34.79 34.02
CA ALA A 429 1.84 -35.13 32.74
C ALA A 429 3.29 -35.60 32.90
N GLN A 430 3.66 -36.69 32.22
CA GLN A 430 5.01 -37.28 32.33
C GLN A 430 6.06 -36.44 31.60
N LYS A 431 5.66 -35.82 30.49
CA LYS A 431 6.46 -34.81 29.77
C LYS A 431 5.76 -33.47 29.83
N HIS A 432 6.37 -32.49 30.51
CA HIS A 432 5.76 -31.19 30.72
C HIS A 432 6.78 -30.05 30.80
N TYR A 433 6.28 -28.81 30.85
CA TYR A 433 7.05 -27.60 31.13
C TYR A 433 6.19 -26.61 31.91
N GLU A 434 6.86 -25.74 32.65
CA GLU A 434 6.21 -24.67 33.43
C GLU A 434 6.02 -23.42 32.58
N ILE A 435 4.85 -22.79 32.72
CA ILE A 435 4.57 -21.44 32.22
C ILE A 435 3.99 -20.56 33.34
N ASN A 436 4.11 -19.25 33.19
CA ASN A 436 3.43 -18.29 34.06
C ASN A 436 2.23 -17.72 33.32
N LEU A 437 1.03 -17.94 33.86
CA LEU A 437 -0.24 -17.50 33.28
C LEU A 437 -0.83 -16.36 34.12
N LEU A 438 -1.37 -15.36 33.44
CA LEU A 438 -2.10 -14.26 34.05
C LEU A 438 -3.58 -14.37 33.73
N ARG A 439 -4.40 -14.00 34.71
CA ARG A 439 -5.85 -13.84 34.58
C ARG A 439 -6.21 -12.36 34.66
N PRO A 440 -7.25 -11.91 33.97
CA PRO A 440 -7.70 -10.53 34.12
C PRO A 440 -8.29 -10.33 35.53
N GLU A 441 -8.04 -9.17 36.12
CA GLU A 441 -8.68 -8.76 37.36
C GLU A 441 -10.04 -8.12 37.05
N SER A 442 -11.09 -8.55 37.75
CA SER A 442 -12.39 -7.87 37.73
C SER A 442 -12.35 -6.70 38.71
N ARG A 443 -12.50 -5.46 38.23
CA ARG A 443 -12.57 -4.26 39.08
C ARG A 443 -13.88 -3.48 38.84
N GLY A 444 -14.67 -3.30 39.91
CA GLY A 444 -15.89 -2.48 39.94
C GLY A 444 -17.21 -3.23 39.80
N GLU A 445 -18.33 -2.55 40.10
CA GLU A 445 -19.71 -3.08 40.01
C GLU A 445 -20.20 -3.33 38.57
N GLY A 446 -19.46 -2.83 37.56
CA GLY A 446 -19.57 -3.22 36.16
C GLY A 446 -18.37 -4.08 35.77
N ARG A 447 -18.60 -5.27 35.22
CA ARG A 447 -17.60 -6.33 34.92
C ARG A 447 -16.57 -5.92 33.85
N ASN A 448 -15.66 -4.99 34.17
CA ASN A 448 -14.52 -4.68 33.32
C ASN A 448 -13.32 -5.55 33.75
N ASN A 449 -13.05 -6.58 32.97
CA ASN A 449 -11.89 -7.46 33.12
C ASN A 449 -10.68 -6.77 32.47
N SER A 450 -9.66 -6.45 33.26
CA SER A 450 -8.44 -5.79 32.76
C SER A 450 -7.18 -6.50 33.22
N PHE A 451 -6.14 -6.46 32.40
CA PHE A 451 -4.81 -6.95 32.76
C PHE A 451 -3.92 -5.80 33.22
N ALA A 452 -3.05 -6.09 34.18
CA ALA A 452 -1.95 -5.23 34.58
C ALA A 452 -0.62 -5.80 34.05
N CYS A 453 0.29 -4.92 33.65
CA CYS A 453 1.65 -5.32 33.26
C CYS A 453 2.43 -5.77 34.51
N VAL A 454 2.96 -6.99 34.51
CA VAL A 454 3.77 -7.51 35.65
C VAL A 454 5.10 -6.78 35.83
N CYS A 455 5.59 -6.08 34.79
CA CYS A 455 6.86 -5.38 34.83
C CYS A 455 6.75 -3.93 35.32
N CYS A 456 5.75 -3.16 34.83
CA CYS A 456 5.61 -1.74 35.17
C CYS A 456 4.36 -1.41 36.00
N GLY A 457 3.45 -2.36 36.20
CA GLY A 457 2.19 -2.14 36.94
C GLY A 457 1.14 -1.33 36.18
N ASP A 458 1.42 -0.91 34.93
CA ASP A 458 0.44 -0.19 34.12
C ASP A 458 -0.80 -1.06 33.84
N THR A 459 -1.95 -0.39 33.74
CA THR A 459 -3.25 -1.01 33.47
C THR A 459 -3.85 -0.44 32.19
N GLN A 460 -4.72 -1.23 31.55
CA GLN A 460 -5.43 -0.82 30.33
C GLN A 460 -6.28 0.44 30.58
N ARG A 461 -6.21 1.41 29.66
CA ARG A 461 -7.01 2.66 29.70
C ARG A 461 -8.00 2.69 28.54
N LYS A 462 -9.12 3.42 28.71
CA LYS A 462 -10.11 3.65 27.64
C LYS A 462 -9.39 4.21 26.40
N ASN A 463 -9.67 3.63 25.23
CA ASN A 463 -9.07 3.98 23.92
C ASN A 463 -7.54 3.77 23.77
N ASN A 464 -6.86 3.10 24.71
CA ASN A 464 -5.45 2.76 24.55
C ASN A 464 -5.14 1.34 25.06
N PRO A 465 -5.08 0.32 24.16
CA PRO A 465 -4.78 -1.04 24.56
C PRO A 465 -3.33 -1.13 25.05
N LEU A 466 -3.15 -1.65 26.27
CA LEU A 466 -1.85 -1.78 26.91
C LEU A 466 -0.96 -2.81 26.20
N PHE A 467 -1.52 -3.98 25.91
CA PHE A 467 -0.84 -5.07 25.20
C PHE A 467 -1.17 -4.98 23.71
N ARG A 468 -0.14 -4.82 22.87
CA ARG A 468 -0.30 -4.68 21.43
C ARG A 468 0.42 -5.82 20.70
N PRO A 469 -0.22 -6.46 19.72
CA PRO A 469 0.46 -7.45 18.90
C PRO A 469 1.55 -6.78 18.06
N LEU A 470 2.62 -7.53 17.79
CA LEU A 470 3.74 -7.06 16.98
C LEU A 470 3.43 -7.27 15.49
N ARG A 471 2.55 -6.43 14.94
CA ARG A 471 2.15 -6.46 13.53
C ARG A 471 2.69 -5.22 12.80
N LEU A 472 3.26 -5.44 11.62
CA LEU A 472 3.58 -4.40 10.65
C LEU A 472 2.75 -4.67 9.39
N GLY A 473 1.52 -4.15 9.37
CA GLY A 473 0.59 -4.30 8.26
C GLY A 473 0.96 -3.43 7.05
N ALA A 474 0.18 -3.56 5.96
CA ALA A 474 0.41 -2.77 4.75
C ALA A 474 0.43 -1.24 5.01
N PRO A 475 -0.42 -0.66 5.90
CA PRO A 475 -0.39 0.78 6.18
C PRO A 475 0.96 1.27 6.73
N PHE A 476 1.58 0.53 7.65
CA PHE A 476 2.90 0.89 8.18
C PHE A 476 3.96 0.88 7.08
N PHE A 477 3.93 -0.13 6.21
CA PHE A 477 4.88 -0.21 5.11
C PHE A 477 4.64 0.90 4.07
N LEU A 478 3.38 1.19 3.74
CA LEU A 478 3.01 2.19 2.73
C LEU A 478 3.22 3.63 3.21
N ASN A 479 2.96 3.93 4.48
CA ASN A 479 2.98 5.30 5.01
C ASN A 479 4.33 5.66 5.66
N GLU A 480 5.04 4.69 6.26
CA GLU A 480 6.31 4.96 6.95
C GLU A 480 7.50 4.43 6.14
N ILE A 481 7.56 3.10 5.94
CA ILE A 481 8.77 2.44 5.43
C ILE A 481 9.06 2.81 3.97
N ILE A 482 8.07 2.72 3.08
CA ILE A 482 8.25 2.98 1.65
C ILE A 482 8.68 4.43 1.40
N PRO A 483 8.01 5.46 1.97
CA PRO A 483 8.47 6.84 1.85
C PRO A 483 9.90 7.04 2.36
N THR A 484 10.24 6.51 3.54
CA THR A 484 11.62 6.60 4.06
C THR A 484 12.62 5.94 3.11
N LEU A 485 12.33 4.73 2.60
CA LEU A 485 13.21 4.06 1.63
C LEU A 485 13.36 4.87 0.34
N LEU A 486 12.30 5.53 -0.12
CA LEU A 486 12.33 6.37 -1.31
C LEU A 486 13.13 7.66 -1.09
N GLU A 487 13.14 8.23 0.12
CA GLU A 487 14.00 9.38 0.46
C GLU A 487 15.49 9.04 0.37
N PHE A 488 15.87 7.82 0.78
CA PHE A 488 17.25 7.33 0.64
C PHE A 488 17.57 6.74 -0.73
N SER A 489 16.57 6.56 -1.59
CA SER A 489 16.81 6.27 -2.99
C SER A 489 17.33 7.55 -3.65
N PRO A 490 18.42 7.49 -4.44
CA PRO A 490 18.87 8.67 -5.17
C PRO A 490 17.72 9.18 -6.03
N LEU A 491 17.20 10.36 -5.69
CA LEU A 491 16.25 11.06 -6.53
C LEU A 491 16.89 11.15 -7.92
N PRO A 492 16.14 10.91 -9.01
CA PRO A 492 16.66 11.23 -10.33
C PRO A 492 17.11 12.68 -10.27
N GLN A 493 18.42 12.93 -10.41
CA GLN A 493 18.95 14.28 -10.48
C GLN A 493 18.09 15.01 -11.49
N THR A 494 17.48 16.10 -11.05
CA THR A 494 16.58 16.92 -11.87
C THR A 494 17.22 17.13 -13.23
N ARG A 495 16.46 16.76 -14.26
CA ARG A 495 16.79 16.87 -15.68
C ARG A 495 17.29 18.26 -16.06
#